data_AF-A0A520JAV1-F1
#
_entry.id   AF-A0A520JAV1-F1
#
_cell.length_a   1.000
_cell.length_b   1.000
_cell.length_c   1.000
_cell.angle_alpha   90.00
_cell.angle_beta   90.00
_cell.angle_gamma   90.00
#
_symmetry.space_group_name_H-M   'P 1'
#
loop_
_entity.id
_entity.type
_entity.pdbx_description
1 polymer ?
#
loop_
_entity_poly.entity_id
_entity_poly.type
_entity_poly.pdbx_seq_one_letter_code
_entity_poly.pdbx_strand_id
1 'polypeptide(L)'
;MKNALKRVSAVMLGATSLVAAMPASATTINLIDIGGVAGSPAARGFAAAARYWETVLNNDAVLNFQVGFSPLGPNILGGTSSTLQTFVPISDYYDLLSASSTSALDRQAVANLAPLSATGSVAVTVPDYDDIGTQTGVSATSQRFAPDGTPISSTIALSTANLKALYNDSAAFDAQFGSNVIDGEIQFSSTFDFDFDPTDGISAGTYDFIGVAIHELGHALGFLSGVEDFDASVGGGFPVDDYWWGYGAD
;
A
#
# COMPACT_ATOMS: atom_id res chain seq x y z
N MET A 1 36.35 -78.06 18.21
CA MET A 1 35.33 -77.49 17.31
C MET A 1 35.00 -76.09 17.81
N LYS A 2 35.57 -75.09 17.13
CA LYS A 2 35.36 -73.65 17.39
C LYS A 2 34.09 -73.24 16.65
N ASN A 3 33.17 -72.50 17.26
CA ASN A 3 32.23 -71.66 16.53
C ASN A 3 31.94 -70.39 17.33
N ALA A 4 32.30 -69.26 16.70
CA ALA A 4 32.21 -67.92 17.21
C ALA A 4 30.80 -67.35 17.00
N LEU A 5 30.25 -66.70 18.02
CA LEU A 5 29.04 -65.89 17.92
C LEU A 5 29.39 -64.54 17.26
N LYS A 6 28.85 -64.29 16.06
CA LYS A 6 28.96 -63.01 15.35
C LYS A 6 28.06 -61.97 16.01
N ARG A 7 28.63 -60.81 16.34
CA ARG A 7 27.92 -59.59 16.70
C ARG A 7 27.28 -58.99 15.44
N VAL A 8 25.98 -58.71 15.49
CA VAL A 8 25.28 -57.95 14.45
C VAL A 8 25.26 -56.49 14.92
N SER A 9 26.00 -55.64 14.21
CA SER A 9 25.92 -54.18 14.38
C SER A 9 24.73 -53.66 13.57
N ALA A 10 23.78 -53.02 14.24
CA ALA A 10 22.70 -52.28 13.58
C ALA A 10 23.26 -50.95 13.07
N VAL A 11 23.22 -50.75 11.75
CA VAL A 11 23.50 -49.46 11.11
C VAL A 11 22.20 -48.65 11.13
N MET A 12 22.18 -47.56 11.90
CA MET A 12 21.09 -46.60 11.92
C MET A 12 21.31 -45.62 10.76
N LEU A 13 20.53 -45.74 9.67
CA LEU A 13 20.49 -44.70 8.63
C LEU A 13 19.71 -43.50 9.18
N GLY A 14 20.44 -42.42 9.50
CA GLY A 14 19.84 -41.12 9.75
C GLY A 14 19.41 -40.49 8.42
N ALA A 15 18.10 -40.33 8.22
CA ALA A 15 17.57 -39.53 7.12
C ALA A 15 17.70 -38.05 7.49
N THR A 16 18.73 -37.37 6.97
CA THR A 16 18.79 -35.90 6.97
C THR A 16 17.76 -35.37 5.97
N SER A 17 16.62 -34.91 6.48
CA SER A 17 15.67 -34.08 5.73
C SER A 17 16.35 -32.74 5.41
N LEU A 18 16.76 -32.55 4.17
CA LEU A 18 17.03 -31.22 3.63
C LEU A 18 15.70 -30.47 3.59
N VAL A 19 15.44 -29.65 4.60
CA VAL A 19 14.46 -28.57 4.46
C VAL A 19 15.10 -27.57 3.50
N ALA A 20 14.62 -27.53 2.26
CA ALA A 20 14.93 -26.42 1.38
C ALA A 20 14.44 -25.16 2.09
N ALA A 21 15.35 -24.26 2.45
CA ALA A 21 14.99 -22.93 2.91
C ALA A 21 14.17 -22.31 1.77
N MET A 22 12.85 -22.14 1.99
CA MET A 22 12.06 -21.32 1.09
C MET A 22 12.71 -19.93 1.10
N PRO A 23 12.83 -19.25 -0.06
CA PRO A 23 13.27 -17.86 -0.06
C PRO A 23 12.35 -17.11 0.91
N ALA A 24 12.94 -16.31 1.80
CA ALA A 24 12.15 -15.44 2.64
C ALA A 24 11.49 -14.42 1.70
N SER A 25 10.19 -14.59 1.42
CA SER A 25 9.40 -13.54 0.77
C SER A 25 9.38 -12.36 1.72
N ALA A 26 10.05 -11.29 1.32
CA ALA A 26 10.11 -10.05 2.08
C ALA A 26 10.00 -8.90 1.10
N THR A 27 9.17 -7.92 1.46
CA THR A 27 9.08 -6.69 0.69
C THR A 27 10.44 -6.00 0.74
N THR A 28 10.89 -5.48 -0.40
CA THR A 28 12.11 -4.67 -0.51
C THR A 28 11.71 -3.27 -0.94
N ILE A 29 12.13 -2.27 -0.19
CA ILE A 29 11.88 -0.86 -0.49
C ILE A 29 13.17 -0.21 -0.98
N ASN A 30 13.17 0.19 -2.25
CA ASN A 30 14.21 0.97 -2.88
C ASN A 30 13.90 2.46 -2.78
N LEU A 31 14.74 3.20 -2.07
CA LEU A 31 14.63 4.65 -1.93
C LEU A 31 15.52 5.35 -2.96
N ILE A 32 14.91 6.18 -3.79
CA ILE A 32 15.57 6.91 -4.88
C ILE A 32 15.64 8.38 -4.51
N ASP A 33 16.82 8.88 -4.18
CA ASP A 33 17.02 10.29 -3.85
C ASP A 33 16.82 11.18 -5.08
N ILE A 34 15.85 12.08 -5.00
CA ILE A 34 15.56 13.10 -6.03
C ILE A 34 16.14 14.48 -5.67
N GLY A 35 16.73 14.64 -4.49
CA GLY A 35 17.44 15.82 -4.07
C GLY A 35 17.42 16.04 -2.55
N GLY A 36 18.60 16.36 -1.99
CA GLY A 36 18.75 16.81 -0.60
C GLY A 36 18.67 15.73 0.48
N VAL A 37 18.38 14.47 0.11
CA VAL A 37 18.39 13.35 1.06
C VAL A 37 19.81 12.85 1.28
N ALA A 38 20.56 12.55 0.22
CA ALA A 38 21.92 12.02 0.33
C ALA A 38 22.84 13.01 1.09
N GLY A 39 23.51 12.50 2.12
CA GLY A 39 24.40 13.29 2.97
C GLY A 39 23.71 14.12 4.05
N SER A 40 22.37 14.11 4.14
CA SER A 40 21.62 14.75 5.23
C SER A 40 21.13 13.73 6.27
N PRO A 41 20.69 14.17 7.46
CA PRO A 41 20.05 13.29 8.43
C PRO A 41 18.80 12.58 7.90
N ALA A 42 18.11 13.16 6.91
CA ALA A 42 16.92 12.59 6.28
C ALA A 42 17.19 11.23 5.63
N ALA A 43 18.39 10.98 5.09
CA ALA A 43 18.75 9.67 4.54
C ALA A 43 18.60 8.54 5.56
N ARG A 44 19.01 8.77 6.81
CA ARG A 44 18.85 7.77 7.87
C ARG A 44 17.39 7.63 8.30
N GLY A 45 16.65 8.73 8.34
CA GLY A 45 15.24 8.74 8.70
C GLY A 45 14.39 7.95 7.71
N PHE A 46 14.52 8.22 6.41
CA PHE A 46 13.84 7.44 5.37
C PHE A 46 14.27 5.97 5.37
N ALA A 47 15.56 5.67 5.53
CA ALA A 47 16.02 4.29 5.60
C ALA A 47 15.46 3.53 6.83
N ALA A 48 15.30 4.21 7.97
CA ALA A 48 14.68 3.63 9.16
C ALA A 48 13.18 3.35 8.92
N ALA A 49 12.48 4.30 8.30
CA ALA A 49 11.06 4.16 7.97
C ALA A 49 10.80 3.05 6.94
N ALA A 50 11.64 2.94 5.91
CA ALA A 50 11.58 1.85 4.94
C ALA A 50 11.77 0.48 5.63
N ARG A 51 12.82 0.36 6.45
CA ARG A 51 13.07 -0.88 7.21
C ARG A 51 11.92 -1.26 8.11
N TYR A 52 11.27 -0.29 8.76
CA TYR A 52 10.09 -0.56 9.57
C TYR A 52 9.02 -1.28 8.72
N TRP A 53 8.67 -0.73 7.55
CA TRP A 53 7.69 -1.36 6.66
C TRP A 53 8.14 -2.72 6.10
N GLU A 54 9.42 -2.89 5.77
CA GLU A 54 9.99 -4.18 5.36
C GLU A 54 9.85 -5.27 6.46
N THR A 55 9.77 -4.89 7.74
CA THR A 55 9.49 -5.84 8.84
C THR A 55 8.01 -6.14 9.04
N VAL A 56 7.13 -5.29 8.52
CA VAL A 56 5.67 -5.41 8.68
C VAL A 56 5.06 -6.22 7.53
N LEU A 57 5.58 -6.06 6.32
CA LEU A 57 5.01 -6.63 5.10
C LEU A 57 5.66 -7.97 4.74
N ASN A 58 4.82 -8.94 4.35
CA ASN A 58 5.26 -10.30 4.02
C ASN A 58 5.23 -10.61 2.51
N ASN A 59 4.69 -9.71 1.68
CA ASN A 59 4.62 -9.91 0.24
C ASN A 59 6.01 -9.81 -0.39
N ASP A 60 6.30 -10.68 -1.36
CA ASP A 60 7.52 -10.60 -2.17
C ASP A 60 7.33 -9.55 -3.26
N ALA A 61 7.68 -8.30 -2.95
CA ALA A 61 7.52 -7.18 -3.85
C ALA A 61 8.71 -6.23 -3.74
N VAL A 62 9.14 -5.68 -4.88
CA VAL A 62 10.12 -4.60 -4.93
C VAL A 62 9.37 -3.29 -5.19
N LEU A 63 9.41 -2.41 -4.19
CA LEU A 63 8.78 -1.10 -4.23
C LEU A 63 9.85 -0.03 -4.44
N ASN A 64 9.59 0.92 -5.34
CA ASN A 64 10.49 2.02 -5.65
C ASN A 64 9.83 3.34 -5.25
N PHE A 65 10.36 3.99 -4.23
CA PHE A 65 9.88 5.30 -3.80
C PHE A 65 10.93 6.36 -4.05
N GLN A 66 10.52 7.47 -4.66
CA GLN A 66 11.34 8.66 -4.72
C GLN A 66 11.26 9.40 -3.38
N VAL A 67 12.41 9.84 -2.88
CA VAL A 67 12.50 10.60 -1.62
C VAL A 67 13.27 11.90 -1.83
N GLY A 68 12.73 13.00 -1.33
CA GLY A 68 13.33 14.31 -1.43
C GLY A 68 13.33 15.06 -0.10
N PHE A 69 14.29 15.97 0.06
CA PHE A 69 14.41 16.83 1.23
C PHE A 69 14.90 18.23 0.82
N SER A 70 13.95 19.15 0.62
CA SER A 70 14.19 20.48 0.05
C SER A 70 13.14 21.48 0.56
N PRO A 71 13.32 22.80 0.42
CA PRO A 71 12.33 23.76 0.90
C PRO A 71 10.98 23.59 0.21
N LEU A 72 9.90 23.48 1.01
CA LEU A 72 8.52 23.46 0.53
C LEU A 72 7.79 24.78 0.84
N GLY A 73 6.55 24.88 0.36
CA GLY A 73 5.67 26.01 0.69
C GLY A 73 5.47 26.18 2.19
N PRO A 74 5.06 27.39 2.64
CA PRO A 74 4.85 27.65 4.05
C PRO A 74 3.81 26.68 4.63
N ASN A 75 4.06 26.21 5.85
CA ASN A 75 3.20 25.25 6.57
C ASN A 75 3.06 23.86 5.92
N ILE A 76 3.95 23.49 4.98
CA ILE A 76 4.00 22.14 4.40
C ILE A 76 5.20 21.41 5.01
N LEU A 77 4.94 20.50 5.96
CA LEU A 77 5.96 19.69 6.62
C LEU A 77 6.59 18.68 5.64
N GLY A 78 5.74 18.07 4.83
CA GLY A 78 6.06 17.11 3.80
C GLY A 78 4.77 16.62 3.15
N GLY A 79 4.90 15.70 2.21
CA GLY A 79 3.77 15.01 1.64
C GLY A 79 4.18 13.88 0.71
N THR A 80 3.20 13.08 0.35
CA THR A 80 3.35 11.90 -0.49
C THR A 80 2.39 11.92 -1.65
N SER A 81 2.85 11.44 -2.80
CA SER A 81 1.99 11.02 -3.89
C SER A 81 2.19 9.53 -4.15
N SER A 82 1.11 8.87 -4.56
CA SER A 82 1.14 7.47 -4.97
C SER A 82 0.91 7.39 -6.47
N THR A 83 1.62 6.49 -7.15
CA THR A 83 1.31 6.13 -8.53
C THR A 83 0.08 5.23 -8.50
N LEU A 84 -1.00 5.69 -9.14
CA LEU A 84 -2.29 5.01 -9.14
C LEU A 84 -2.63 4.42 -10.50
N GLN A 85 -3.19 3.22 -10.49
CA GLN A 85 -4.06 2.76 -11.55
C GLN A 85 -5.49 3.10 -11.17
N THR A 86 -6.16 3.87 -12.02
CA THR A 86 -7.47 4.45 -11.74
C THR A 86 -8.55 3.76 -12.56
N PHE A 87 -9.82 3.94 -12.15
CA PHE A 87 -10.97 3.28 -12.79
C PHE A 87 -10.83 1.75 -12.88
N VAL A 88 -10.18 1.12 -11.89
CA VAL A 88 -10.09 -0.34 -11.82
C VAL A 88 -11.47 -0.89 -11.47
N PRO A 89 -12.09 -1.75 -12.29
CA PRO A 89 -13.34 -2.39 -11.94
C PRO A 89 -13.20 -3.17 -10.63
N ILE A 90 -14.17 -3.04 -9.72
CA ILE A 90 -14.12 -3.75 -8.43
C ILE A 90 -14.15 -5.27 -8.65
N SER A 91 -14.79 -5.74 -9.72
CA SER A 91 -14.73 -7.15 -10.14
C SER A 91 -13.31 -7.64 -10.36
N ASP A 92 -12.48 -6.85 -11.04
CA ASP A 92 -11.11 -7.22 -11.36
C ASP A 92 -10.25 -7.20 -10.10
N TYR A 93 -10.51 -6.25 -9.19
CA TYR A 93 -9.89 -6.23 -7.87
C TYR A 93 -10.25 -7.48 -7.05
N TYR A 94 -11.51 -7.90 -7.05
CA TYR A 94 -11.96 -9.11 -6.37
C TYR A 94 -11.32 -10.37 -6.95
N ASP A 95 -11.18 -10.45 -8.27
CA ASP A 95 -10.51 -11.56 -8.94
C ASP A 95 -9.02 -11.62 -8.55
N LEU A 96 -8.34 -10.47 -8.49
CA LEU A 96 -6.95 -10.38 -8.04
C LEU A 96 -6.78 -10.77 -6.57
N LEU A 97 -7.67 -10.33 -5.68
CA LEU A 97 -7.69 -10.77 -4.28
C LEU A 97 -7.88 -12.29 -4.16
N SER A 98 -8.80 -12.85 -4.95
CA SER A 98 -9.03 -14.30 -4.96
C SER A 98 -7.81 -15.06 -5.49
N ALA A 99 -7.13 -14.53 -6.51
CA ALA A 99 -5.94 -15.16 -7.09
C ALA A 99 -4.73 -15.10 -6.16
N SER A 100 -4.60 -14.04 -5.37
CA SER A 100 -3.49 -13.83 -4.42
C SER A 100 -3.74 -14.38 -3.01
N SER A 101 -4.93 -14.93 -2.74
CA SER A 101 -5.32 -15.45 -1.43
C SER A 101 -4.58 -16.76 -1.08
N THR A 102 -3.42 -16.63 -0.43
CA THR A 102 -2.56 -17.77 -0.06
C THR A 102 -2.86 -18.32 1.34
N SER A 103 -3.22 -17.45 2.28
CA SER A 103 -3.46 -17.77 3.69
C SER A 103 -4.91 -18.19 3.97
N ALA A 104 -5.15 -18.81 5.14
CA ALA A 104 -6.52 -19.09 5.57
C ALA A 104 -7.30 -17.81 5.90
N LEU A 105 -6.61 -16.78 6.38
CA LEU A 105 -7.20 -15.48 6.64
C LEU A 105 -7.57 -14.79 5.32
N ASP A 106 -6.74 -14.88 4.29
CA ASP A 106 -7.01 -14.31 2.97
C ASP A 106 -8.28 -14.91 2.38
N ARG A 107 -8.40 -16.25 2.43
CA ARG A 107 -9.61 -16.95 1.97
C ARG A 107 -10.85 -16.54 2.74
N GLN A 108 -10.72 -16.31 4.04
CA GLN A 108 -11.83 -15.81 4.86
C GLN A 108 -12.20 -14.37 4.48
N ALA A 109 -11.22 -13.50 4.25
CA ALA A 109 -11.46 -12.13 3.82
C ALA A 109 -12.18 -12.11 2.45
N VAL A 110 -11.66 -12.83 1.46
CA VAL A 110 -12.26 -12.93 0.10
C VAL A 110 -13.69 -13.48 0.16
N ALA A 111 -13.95 -14.49 0.99
CA ALA A 111 -15.29 -15.07 1.14
C ALA A 111 -16.32 -14.13 1.79
N ASN A 112 -15.87 -13.04 2.42
CA ASN A 112 -16.74 -12.05 3.09
C ASN A 112 -16.73 -10.69 2.37
N LEU A 113 -16.19 -10.60 1.16
CA LEU A 113 -16.29 -9.38 0.35
C LEU A 113 -17.76 -9.03 0.09
N ALA A 114 -18.04 -7.72 0.05
CA ALA A 114 -19.38 -7.22 -0.25
C ALA A 114 -19.82 -7.73 -1.64
N PRO A 115 -21.02 -8.29 -1.80
CA PRO A 115 -21.45 -8.80 -3.09
C PRO A 115 -21.59 -7.66 -4.10
N LEU A 116 -21.17 -7.93 -5.34
CA LEU A 116 -21.34 -6.99 -6.44
C LEU A 116 -22.74 -7.10 -7.04
N SER A 117 -23.27 -5.97 -7.48
CA SER A 117 -24.48 -5.93 -8.31
C SER A 117 -24.22 -6.51 -9.70
N ALA A 118 -25.26 -6.63 -10.52
CA ALA A 118 -25.13 -7.08 -11.92
C ALA A 118 -24.28 -6.13 -12.78
N THR A 119 -24.07 -4.89 -12.34
CA THR A 119 -23.23 -3.89 -13.02
C THR A 119 -21.82 -3.81 -12.43
N GLY A 120 -21.49 -4.69 -11.46
CA GLY A 120 -20.18 -4.72 -10.81
C GLY A 120 -20.04 -3.71 -9.66
N SER A 121 -21.14 -3.13 -9.18
CA SER A 121 -21.07 -2.12 -8.10
C SER A 121 -21.15 -2.73 -6.70
N VAL A 122 -20.47 -2.11 -5.75
CA VAL A 122 -20.68 -2.32 -4.32
C VAL A 122 -21.78 -1.39 -3.80
N ALA A 123 -22.55 -1.86 -2.81
CA ALA A 123 -23.49 -1.00 -2.09
C ALA A 123 -22.71 -0.17 -1.05
N VAL A 124 -22.41 1.07 -1.40
CA VAL A 124 -21.61 1.99 -0.56
C VAL A 124 -22.36 3.29 -0.28
N THR A 125 -22.13 3.85 0.91
CA THR A 125 -22.64 5.18 1.29
C THR A 125 -21.56 6.21 1.01
N VAL A 126 -21.92 7.27 0.29
CA VAL A 126 -21.05 8.38 -0.10
C VAL A 126 -21.70 9.70 0.32
N PRO A 127 -20.95 10.82 0.39
CA PRO A 127 -21.57 12.13 0.60
C PRO A 127 -22.62 12.42 -0.47
N ASP A 128 -23.69 13.14 -0.14
CA ASP A 128 -24.75 13.54 -1.08
C ASP A 128 -24.23 14.57 -2.11
N TYR A 129 -25.05 14.94 -3.09
CA TYR A 129 -24.70 15.98 -4.06
C TYR A 129 -24.71 17.35 -3.38
N ASP A 130 -23.80 18.24 -3.80
CA ASP A 130 -23.87 19.65 -3.41
C ASP A 130 -25.07 20.33 -4.09
N ASP A 131 -25.31 20.02 -5.37
CA ASP A 131 -26.51 20.39 -6.11
C ASP A 131 -27.31 19.15 -6.54
N ILE A 132 -28.38 18.88 -5.79
CA ILE A 132 -29.32 17.78 -6.04
C ILE A 132 -30.03 17.92 -7.39
N GLY A 133 -30.29 19.15 -7.85
CA GLY A 133 -31.01 19.41 -9.09
C GLY A 133 -30.23 18.99 -10.33
N THR A 134 -28.90 19.06 -10.25
CA THR A 134 -27.98 18.67 -11.33
C THR A 134 -27.23 17.37 -11.05
N GLN A 135 -27.36 16.80 -9.84
CA GLN A 135 -26.62 15.62 -9.39
C GLN A 135 -25.10 15.81 -9.46
N THR A 136 -24.63 16.97 -8.98
CA THR A 136 -23.21 17.33 -9.04
C THR A 136 -22.63 17.76 -7.70
N GLY A 137 -21.31 17.67 -7.59
CA GLY A 137 -20.57 18.08 -6.40
C GLY A 137 -20.72 17.15 -5.20
N VAL A 138 -20.10 17.54 -4.09
CA VAL A 138 -19.98 16.77 -2.85
C VAL A 138 -20.55 17.59 -1.68
N SER A 139 -21.56 17.04 -1.01
CA SER A 139 -22.18 17.67 0.16
C SER A 139 -21.35 17.47 1.42
N ALA A 140 -21.14 18.53 2.21
CA ALA A 140 -20.44 18.45 3.49
C ALA A 140 -21.26 17.81 4.64
N THR A 141 -22.58 17.65 4.47
CA THR A 141 -23.48 17.43 5.62
C THR A 141 -24.50 16.33 5.44
N SER A 142 -24.57 15.74 4.25
CA SER A 142 -25.55 14.71 3.92
C SER A 142 -24.90 13.58 3.13
N GLN A 143 -25.56 12.43 3.10
CA GLN A 143 -25.06 11.20 2.50
C GLN A 143 -26.14 10.53 1.66
N ARG A 144 -25.72 9.79 0.63
CA ARG A 144 -26.58 8.98 -0.24
C ARG A 144 -25.95 7.60 -0.45
N PHE A 145 -26.75 6.65 -0.92
CA PHE A 145 -26.18 5.46 -1.55
C PHE A 145 -25.62 5.85 -2.92
N ALA A 146 -24.42 5.38 -3.24
CA ALA A 146 -23.84 5.57 -4.55
C ALA A 146 -24.72 4.88 -5.63
N PRO A 147 -24.95 5.51 -6.79
CA PRO A 147 -25.82 4.96 -7.82
C PRO A 147 -25.20 3.73 -8.49
N ASP A 148 -26.00 2.66 -8.60
CA ASP A 148 -25.57 1.42 -9.25
C ASP A 148 -25.15 1.65 -10.72
N GLY A 149 -24.05 1.01 -11.11
CA GLY A 149 -23.52 1.04 -12.48
C GLY A 149 -22.72 2.30 -12.83
N THR A 150 -22.38 3.12 -11.83
CA THR A 150 -21.53 4.31 -12.01
C THR A 150 -20.12 4.07 -11.47
N PRO A 151 -19.10 4.77 -11.99
CA PRO A 151 -17.71 4.62 -11.53
C PRO A 151 -17.52 4.76 -10.01
N ILE A 152 -18.26 5.64 -9.33
CA ILE A 152 -18.17 5.85 -7.88
C ILE A 152 -18.48 4.59 -7.07
N SER A 153 -19.28 3.66 -7.61
CA SER A 153 -19.65 2.42 -6.94
C SER A 153 -19.09 1.16 -7.59
N SER A 154 -18.59 1.23 -8.82
CA SER A 154 -18.13 0.07 -9.61
C SER A 154 -16.64 0.07 -9.89
N THR A 155 -15.93 1.15 -9.57
CA THR A 155 -14.50 1.28 -9.80
C THR A 155 -13.78 1.89 -8.60
N ILE A 156 -12.50 1.55 -8.47
CA ILE A 156 -11.58 2.07 -7.45
C ILE A 156 -10.25 2.51 -8.09
N ALA A 157 -9.41 3.20 -7.31
CA ALA A 157 -7.99 3.32 -7.60
C ALA A 157 -7.16 2.36 -6.74
N LEU A 158 -6.12 1.81 -7.35
CA LEU A 158 -5.12 0.98 -6.67
C LEU A 158 -3.76 1.63 -6.83
N SER A 159 -3.01 1.76 -5.73
CA SER A 159 -1.60 2.12 -5.86
C SER A 159 -0.84 1.00 -6.58
N THR A 160 0.24 1.35 -7.28
CA THR A 160 1.09 0.31 -7.90
C THR A 160 1.74 -0.58 -6.85
N ALA A 161 1.93 -0.09 -5.61
CA ALA A 161 2.32 -0.90 -4.47
C ALA A 161 1.27 -1.97 -4.11
N ASN A 162 -0.03 -1.61 -4.08
CA ASN A 162 -1.10 -2.60 -3.91
C ASN A 162 -1.15 -3.58 -5.08
N LEU A 163 -1.02 -3.10 -6.32
CA LEU A 163 -1.00 -3.98 -7.49
C LEU A 163 0.15 -4.98 -7.44
N LYS A 164 1.37 -4.57 -7.06
CA LYS A 164 2.49 -5.52 -6.89
C LYS A 164 2.19 -6.59 -5.86
N ALA A 165 1.55 -6.23 -4.74
CA ALA A 165 1.13 -7.19 -3.72
C ALA A 165 0.04 -8.14 -4.25
N LEU A 166 -0.93 -7.63 -5.03
CA LEU A 166 -2.03 -8.41 -5.61
C LEU A 166 -1.59 -9.34 -6.73
N TYR A 167 -0.62 -8.95 -7.56
CA TYR A 167 -0.09 -9.83 -8.59
C TYR A 167 0.70 -10.99 -7.98
N ASN A 168 1.40 -10.73 -6.87
CA ASN A 168 2.24 -11.72 -6.16
C ASN A 168 3.21 -12.48 -7.10
N ASP A 169 3.55 -11.84 -8.22
CA ASP A 169 4.45 -12.28 -9.28
C ASP A 169 4.97 -11.02 -9.97
N SER A 170 6.22 -10.67 -9.65
CA SER A 170 6.89 -9.48 -10.18
C SER A 170 7.00 -9.50 -11.70
N ALA A 171 7.15 -10.68 -12.32
CA ALA A 171 7.27 -10.79 -13.77
C ALA A 171 5.92 -10.54 -14.46
N ALA A 172 4.82 -11.02 -13.86
CA ALA A 172 3.47 -10.75 -14.35
C ALA A 172 3.13 -9.25 -14.22
N PHE A 173 3.47 -8.63 -13.10
CA PHE A 173 3.32 -7.18 -12.92
C PHE A 173 4.14 -6.41 -13.96
N ASP A 174 5.45 -6.72 -14.09
CA ASP A 174 6.36 -6.02 -15.00
C ASP A 174 5.93 -6.18 -16.47
N ALA A 175 5.36 -7.31 -16.85
CA ALA A 175 4.84 -7.53 -18.20
C ALA A 175 3.66 -6.61 -18.54
N GLN A 176 2.88 -6.22 -17.54
CA GLN A 176 1.69 -5.38 -17.71
C GLN A 176 1.96 -3.89 -17.51
N PHE A 177 2.76 -3.53 -16.50
CA PHE A 177 2.97 -2.14 -16.09
C PHE A 177 4.38 -1.62 -16.38
N GLY A 178 5.29 -2.49 -16.83
CA GLY A 178 6.71 -2.19 -17.02
C GLY A 178 7.54 -2.48 -15.78
N SER A 179 8.85 -2.63 -15.98
CA SER A 179 9.81 -2.80 -14.89
C SER A 179 10.27 -1.47 -14.31
N ASN A 180 10.67 -1.47 -13.03
CA ASN A 180 11.13 -0.29 -12.29
C ASN A 180 10.10 0.84 -12.20
N VAL A 181 8.81 0.50 -12.14
CA VAL A 181 7.75 1.46 -11.83
C VAL A 181 8.06 2.15 -10.50
N ILE A 182 8.00 3.48 -10.51
CA ILE A 182 8.04 4.33 -9.32
C ILE A 182 6.66 4.27 -8.69
N ASP A 183 6.58 3.80 -7.46
CA ASP A 183 5.31 3.55 -6.76
C ASP A 183 4.78 4.78 -6.04
N GLY A 184 5.66 5.74 -5.76
CA GLY A 184 5.29 7.00 -5.13
C GLY A 184 6.48 7.93 -4.97
N GLU A 185 6.18 9.18 -4.65
CA GLU A 185 7.15 10.22 -4.35
C GLU A 185 6.83 10.82 -2.98
N ILE A 186 7.85 10.94 -2.15
CA ILE A 186 7.78 11.47 -0.79
C ILE A 186 8.73 12.66 -0.71
N GLN A 187 8.21 13.83 -0.35
CA GLN A 187 8.99 15.06 -0.29
C GLN A 187 8.81 15.71 1.07
N PHE A 188 9.91 15.88 1.80
CA PHE A 188 9.92 16.54 3.12
C PHE A 188 10.52 17.93 3.00
N SER A 189 10.03 18.85 3.82
CA SER A 189 10.49 20.24 3.81
C SER A 189 11.79 20.41 4.58
N SER A 190 12.84 20.92 3.94
CA SER A 190 14.11 21.17 4.63
C SER A 190 14.12 22.44 5.50
N THR A 191 13.00 23.15 5.62
CA THR A 191 12.87 24.39 6.39
C THR A 191 12.23 24.18 7.77
N PHE A 192 11.79 22.96 8.07
CA PHE A 192 11.23 22.61 9.38
C PHE A 192 12.31 21.99 10.26
N ASP A 193 12.19 22.24 11.56
CA ASP A 193 13.06 21.62 12.55
C ASP A 193 12.59 20.18 12.83
N PHE A 194 13.38 19.22 12.37
CA PHE A 194 13.11 17.80 12.55
C PHE A 194 14.03 17.18 13.60
N ASP A 195 13.45 16.32 14.43
CA ASP A 195 14.17 15.34 15.22
C ASP A 195 14.39 14.07 14.38
N PHE A 196 15.61 13.55 14.37
CA PHE A 196 15.98 12.37 13.59
C PHE A 196 16.34 11.17 14.47
N ASP A 197 16.20 11.29 15.80
CA ASP A 197 16.46 10.21 16.75
C ASP A 197 15.31 10.10 17.77
N PRO A 198 14.29 9.27 17.52
CA PRO A 198 13.17 9.13 18.45
C PRO A 198 13.54 8.36 19.73
N THR A 199 14.77 7.86 19.88
CA THR A 199 15.15 7.00 21.02
C THR A 199 15.45 7.76 22.30
N ASP A 200 15.71 9.07 22.22
CA ASP A 200 15.91 9.97 23.37
C ASP A 200 14.71 10.90 23.64
N GLY A 201 13.59 10.65 22.96
CA GLY A 201 12.39 11.48 22.97
C GLY A 201 12.36 12.41 21.75
N ILE A 202 11.31 13.24 21.66
CA ILE A 202 11.24 14.27 20.62
C ILE A 202 11.50 15.62 21.26
N SER A 203 12.51 16.33 20.76
CA SER A 203 12.87 17.64 21.27
C SER A 203 11.70 18.64 21.18
N ALA A 204 11.58 19.52 22.17
CA ALA A 204 10.53 20.53 22.16
C ALA A 204 10.70 21.49 20.97
N GLY A 205 9.66 21.61 20.14
CA GLY A 205 9.67 22.47 18.95
C GLY A 205 10.14 21.78 17.66
N THR A 206 10.44 20.48 17.70
CA THR A 206 10.78 19.68 16.52
C THR A 206 9.68 18.67 16.18
N TYR A 207 9.71 18.15 14.96
CA TYR A 207 8.84 17.06 14.51
C TYR A 207 9.63 15.75 14.42
N ASP A 208 9.02 14.62 14.77
CA ASP A 208 9.62 13.29 14.59
C ASP A 208 9.73 12.96 13.09
N PHE A 209 10.92 13.04 12.51
CA PHE A 209 11.13 12.74 11.10
C PHE A 209 10.80 11.28 10.79
N ILE A 210 11.20 10.34 11.65
CA ILE A 210 11.03 8.91 11.36
C ILE A 210 9.56 8.54 11.44
N GLY A 211 8.84 9.03 12.46
CA GLY A 211 7.40 8.84 12.59
C GLY A 211 6.63 9.41 11.39
N VAL A 212 6.95 10.62 10.97
CA VAL A 212 6.33 11.23 9.77
C VAL A 212 6.73 10.44 8.51
N ALA A 213 7.99 10.03 8.35
CA ALA A 213 8.41 9.23 7.19
C ALA A 213 7.73 7.86 7.13
N ILE A 214 7.45 7.22 8.28
CA ILE A 214 6.67 5.98 8.34
C ILE A 214 5.23 6.24 7.86
N HIS A 215 4.61 7.34 8.30
CA HIS A 215 3.27 7.75 7.88
C HIS A 215 3.20 7.99 6.37
N GLU A 216 4.13 8.78 5.84
CA GLU A 216 4.21 9.14 4.43
C GLU A 216 4.48 7.91 3.53
N LEU A 217 5.38 7.00 3.95
CA LEU A 217 5.53 5.70 3.28
C LEU A 217 4.24 4.86 3.34
N GLY A 218 3.43 5.00 4.38
CA GLY A 218 2.10 4.39 4.45
C GLY A 218 1.21 4.85 3.29
N HIS A 219 1.14 6.15 3.02
CA HIS A 219 0.40 6.64 1.85
C HIS A 219 0.95 6.06 0.55
N ALA A 220 2.27 6.04 0.36
CA ALA A 220 2.92 5.47 -0.83
C ALA A 220 2.66 3.94 -0.99
N LEU A 221 2.46 3.24 0.13
CA LEU A 221 2.08 1.83 0.16
C LEU A 221 0.61 1.57 -0.19
N GLY A 222 -0.19 2.62 -0.40
CA GLY A 222 -1.62 2.51 -0.71
C GLY A 222 -2.54 2.56 0.50
N PHE A 223 -2.06 3.00 1.67
CA PHE A 223 -2.96 3.40 2.77
C PHE A 223 -3.56 4.77 2.43
N LEU A 224 -4.52 4.74 1.50
CA LEU A 224 -5.25 5.87 0.95
C LEU A 224 -6.73 5.67 1.27
N SER A 225 -7.50 6.75 1.31
CA SER A 225 -8.94 6.66 1.52
C SER A 225 -9.69 7.73 0.73
N GLY A 226 -10.85 7.35 0.22
CA GLY A 226 -11.73 8.26 -0.52
C GLY A 226 -12.34 9.33 0.36
N VAL A 227 -12.31 9.16 1.69
CA VAL A 227 -12.85 10.15 2.64
C VAL A 227 -12.07 11.46 2.56
N GLU A 228 -10.74 11.39 2.47
CA GLU A 228 -9.89 12.57 2.32
C GLU A 228 -10.17 13.30 1.01
N ASP A 229 -10.37 12.56 -0.08
CA ASP A 229 -10.71 13.14 -1.38
C ASP A 229 -12.06 13.83 -1.35
N PHE A 230 -13.07 13.21 -0.73
CA PHE A 230 -14.39 13.81 -0.57
C PHE A 230 -14.33 15.09 0.28
N ASP A 231 -13.60 15.07 1.40
CA ASP A 231 -13.45 16.26 2.27
C ASP A 231 -12.77 17.42 1.53
N ALA A 232 -11.72 17.11 0.74
CA ALA A 232 -11.04 18.10 -0.10
C ALA A 232 -11.91 18.63 -1.26
N SER A 233 -12.94 17.88 -1.65
CA SER A 233 -13.79 18.17 -2.81
C SER A 233 -15.17 18.73 -2.46
N VAL A 234 -15.43 19.04 -1.19
CA VAL A 234 -16.69 19.63 -0.73
C VAL A 234 -17.10 20.84 -1.57
N GLY A 235 -18.38 20.87 -1.92
CA GLY A 235 -18.97 21.81 -2.88
C GLY A 235 -18.98 21.22 -4.29
N GLY A 236 -19.22 22.06 -5.29
CA GLY A 236 -18.87 21.73 -6.67
C GLY A 236 -19.88 22.13 -7.73
N GLY A 237 -19.94 21.28 -8.75
CA GLY A 237 -20.60 21.46 -10.05
C GLY A 237 -20.10 20.45 -11.10
N PHE A 238 -19.41 19.39 -10.65
CA PHE A 238 -18.83 18.32 -11.46
C PHE A 238 -19.59 17.01 -11.24
N PRO A 239 -19.60 16.09 -12.22
CA PRO A 239 -20.35 14.85 -12.13
C PRO A 239 -19.63 13.85 -11.22
N VAL A 240 -19.86 13.96 -9.90
CA VAL A 240 -19.18 13.17 -8.87
C VAL A 240 -19.25 11.66 -9.10
N ASP A 241 -20.37 11.16 -9.62
CA ASP A 241 -20.57 9.73 -9.82
C ASP A 241 -19.77 9.14 -10.99
N ASP A 242 -19.27 9.99 -11.90
CA ASP A 242 -18.52 9.58 -13.09
C ASP A 242 -17.04 9.30 -12.79
N TYR A 243 -16.61 9.36 -11.52
CA TYR A 243 -15.23 9.17 -11.09
C TYR A 243 -15.08 8.03 -10.08
N TRP A 244 -13.88 7.46 -10.03
CA TRP A 244 -13.46 6.57 -8.96
C TRP A 244 -13.14 7.41 -7.72
N TRP A 245 -13.64 6.98 -6.56
CA TRP A 245 -13.37 7.64 -5.27
C TRP A 245 -12.80 6.65 -4.24
N GLY A 246 -13.17 5.37 -4.35
CA GLY A 246 -12.66 4.35 -3.45
C GLY A 246 -11.24 3.93 -3.81
N TYR A 247 -10.51 3.52 -2.79
CA TYR A 247 -9.19 2.89 -2.89
C TYR A 247 -9.25 1.41 -2.47
N GLY A 248 -8.16 0.67 -2.71
CA GLY A 248 -8.11 -0.76 -2.37
C GLY A 248 -8.33 -1.08 -0.88
N ALA A 249 -8.11 -0.13 0.02
CA ALA A 249 -8.21 -0.31 1.47
C ALA A 249 -9.51 0.26 2.08
N ASP A 250 -10.41 0.80 1.25
CA ASP A 250 -11.72 1.34 1.66
C ASP A 250 -12.81 0.26 1.86
#